data_AF-A0A925SQA5-F1
#
_entry.id   AF-A0A925SQA5-F1
#
_cell.length_a   1.000
_cell.length_b   1.000
_cell.length_c   1.000
_cell.angle_alpha   90.00
_cell.angle_beta   90.00
_cell.angle_gamma   90.00
#
_symmetry.space_group_name_H-M   'P 1'
#
loop_
_entity.id
_entity.type
_entity.pdbx_description
1 polymer ?
#
loop_
_entity_poly.entity_id
_entity_poly.type
_entity_poly.pdbx_seq_one_letter_code
_entity_poly.pdbx_strand_id
1 'polypeptide(L)'
;NFATGVGHSAGNLAQPNDGICTTCHNAVAIKGYHMQVNKTPNNPETPAGLVNFTYEINSATVNATTNDLTVKFKILGDGTPVTLAVPAAGLTLALPGFTGSPSFLLAYAQSGAKQTMTTFTDYNNLGKNAAQPATVSIANLLDTNRSLTSGTITGPDAGGFYTANIVSAVAFPVGAKLRAVALQGYFTQVAPAAARHTVSVIKPVSGDAVRRTIVDPAKCGKCHEWFEGHGGNRVYETQVCVTCHVPNLSTSGRGIADAALVAYAFTPGETAILTSWGFDKTLVNAALAFPEFSNNFKDMIHGIHAGKERTNPVRFVRDRSSVFVVFDTSKITFPNLLKNCESCHVTTPAGINRQTYKADLPTGVLPSTAVTTNGAIVTTADVNTSRSGANLPNATDMVTAPVAAACVSCHDSAVAVAHMNSNGGNISTSRAAGVGNIQGISLRSSVAIEQCALCHGEGKVADVVKAHAK
;
A
#
# COMPACT_ATOMS: atom_id res chain seq x y z
N ASN A 1 4.36 13.07 -34.97
CA ASN A 1 3.85 13.79 -36.16
C ASN A 1 4.23 12.97 -37.38
N PHE A 2 3.28 12.38 -38.10
CA PHE A 2 3.60 11.50 -39.24
C PHE A 2 4.06 12.28 -40.48
N ALA A 3 3.57 13.49 -40.70
CA ALA A 3 3.96 14.33 -41.84
C ALA A 3 5.42 14.82 -41.72
N THR A 4 5.86 15.17 -40.51
CA THR A 4 7.25 15.63 -40.27
C THR A 4 8.16 14.56 -39.68
N GLY A 5 7.60 13.39 -39.33
CA GLY A 5 8.29 12.30 -38.65
C GLY A 5 8.68 12.57 -37.19
N VAL A 6 8.51 13.78 -36.69
CA VAL A 6 8.89 14.15 -35.31
C VAL A 6 8.21 13.24 -34.29
N GLY A 7 9.02 12.50 -33.53
CA GLY A 7 8.58 11.57 -32.49
C GLY A 7 8.14 10.20 -32.97
N HIS A 8 8.27 9.88 -34.27
CA HIS A 8 7.91 8.57 -34.81
C HIS A 8 9.04 7.53 -34.65
N SER A 9 10.29 7.97 -34.56
CA SER A 9 11.45 7.12 -34.25
C SER A 9 12.64 8.00 -33.84
N ALA A 10 13.76 7.39 -33.44
CA ALA A 10 15.01 8.12 -33.19
C ALA A 10 15.49 8.93 -34.42
N GLY A 11 15.08 8.52 -35.64
CA GLY A 11 15.39 9.22 -36.89
C GLY A 11 14.33 10.21 -37.35
N ASN A 12 13.26 10.43 -36.56
CA ASN A 12 12.11 11.26 -36.94
C ASN A 12 11.60 10.96 -38.36
N LEU A 13 11.29 9.69 -38.64
CA LEU A 13 10.92 9.23 -39.98
C LEU A 13 9.50 9.67 -40.37
N ALA A 14 9.39 10.53 -41.38
CA ALA A 14 8.11 10.94 -41.95
C ALA A 14 7.43 9.77 -42.69
N GLN A 15 6.11 9.64 -42.52
CA GLN A 15 5.27 8.67 -43.22
C GLN A 15 4.07 9.42 -43.83
N PRO A 16 4.12 9.75 -45.13
CA PRO A 16 3.04 10.49 -45.79
C PRO A 16 1.79 9.62 -46.07
N ASN A 17 1.90 8.29 -45.93
CA ASN A 17 0.78 7.34 -46.01
C ASN A 17 1.13 6.05 -45.25
N ASP A 18 0.14 5.15 -45.14
CA ASP A 18 0.24 3.92 -44.35
C ASP A 18 0.93 2.75 -45.07
N GLY A 19 1.31 2.92 -46.35
CA GLY A 19 1.76 1.83 -47.22
C GLY A 19 3.09 1.17 -46.80
N ILE A 20 3.87 1.84 -45.94
CA ILE A 20 5.19 1.38 -45.49
C ILE A 20 5.16 0.92 -44.02
N CYS A 21 4.04 1.16 -43.31
CA CYS A 21 3.91 0.84 -41.89
C CYS A 21 4.23 -0.63 -41.60
N THR A 22 3.75 -1.56 -42.42
CA THR A 22 3.95 -3.01 -42.22
C THR A 22 5.39 -3.47 -42.40
N THR A 23 6.24 -2.70 -43.08
CA THR A 23 7.67 -3.03 -43.26
C THR A 23 8.41 -2.93 -41.93
N CYS A 24 8.14 -1.88 -41.16
CA CYS A 24 8.74 -1.65 -39.85
C CYS A 24 7.90 -2.25 -38.72
N HIS A 25 6.58 -2.21 -38.82
CA HIS A 25 5.64 -2.80 -37.84
C HIS A 25 5.18 -4.19 -38.26
N ASN A 26 6.13 -5.08 -38.56
CA ASN A 26 5.85 -6.49 -38.76
C ASN A 26 5.85 -7.27 -37.43
N ALA A 27 5.33 -8.50 -37.44
CA ALA A 27 5.19 -9.33 -36.24
C ALA A 27 6.51 -9.58 -35.47
N VAL A 28 7.67 -9.51 -36.15
CA VAL A 28 8.98 -9.68 -35.52
C VAL A 28 9.45 -8.37 -34.90
N ALA A 29 9.46 -7.30 -35.69
CA ALA A 29 10.00 -6.00 -35.28
C ALA A 29 9.16 -5.35 -34.17
N ILE A 30 7.83 -5.50 -34.20
CA ILE A 30 6.93 -5.02 -33.14
C ILE A 30 7.34 -5.57 -31.78
N LYS A 31 7.70 -6.87 -31.68
CA LYS A 31 8.13 -7.45 -30.40
C LYS A 31 9.36 -6.72 -29.85
N GLY A 32 10.34 -6.45 -30.71
CA GLY A 32 11.54 -5.70 -30.36
C GLY A 32 11.25 -4.26 -29.91
N TYR A 33 10.36 -3.56 -30.60
CA TYR A 33 10.02 -2.15 -30.29
C TYR A 33 9.21 -1.97 -29.02
N HIS A 34 8.48 -3.00 -28.58
CA HIS A 34 7.63 -2.92 -27.40
C HIS A 34 8.20 -3.65 -26.18
N MET A 35 9.41 -4.21 -26.27
CA MET A 35 10.07 -4.85 -25.12
C MET A 35 10.13 -3.89 -23.93
N GLN A 36 9.83 -4.40 -22.75
CA GLN A 36 9.94 -3.68 -21.50
C GLN A 36 11.06 -4.30 -20.69
N VAL A 37 11.63 -3.51 -19.79
CA VAL A 37 12.69 -4.01 -18.93
C VAL A 37 12.18 -5.15 -18.06
N ASN A 38 10.96 -5.09 -17.53
CA ASN A 38 10.37 -6.15 -16.72
C ASN A 38 9.37 -6.96 -17.56
N LYS A 39 9.44 -8.29 -17.42
CA LYS A 39 8.54 -9.22 -18.11
C LYS A 39 7.14 -9.19 -17.49
N THR A 40 6.13 -8.83 -18.27
CA THR A 40 4.73 -8.79 -17.83
C THR A 40 3.85 -9.69 -18.71
N PRO A 41 2.58 -9.98 -18.32
CA PRO A 41 1.70 -10.81 -19.13
C PRO A 41 1.41 -10.26 -20.54
N ASN A 42 1.23 -8.95 -20.71
CA ASN A 42 0.99 -8.38 -22.05
C ASN A 42 2.28 -8.00 -22.77
N ASN A 43 3.41 -7.98 -22.06
CA ASN A 43 4.71 -7.78 -22.66
C ASN A 43 5.75 -8.79 -22.15
N PRO A 44 5.72 -10.02 -22.71
CA PRO A 44 6.53 -11.12 -22.21
C PRO A 44 7.99 -11.07 -22.66
N GLU A 45 8.32 -10.19 -23.61
CA GLU A 45 9.64 -10.04 -24.20
C GLU A 45 10.45 -8.99 -23.43
N THR A 46 11.65 -9.36 -22.99
CA THR A 46 12.59 -8.46 -22.33
C THR A 46 13.88 -8.35 -23.13
N PRO A 47 14.57 -7.19 -23.11
CA PRO A 47 15.88 -7.07 -23.76
C PRO A 47 16.85 -8.18 -23.34
N ALA A 48 17.66 -8.65 -24.28
CA ALA A 48 18.60 -9.74 -24.06
C ALA A 48 19.57 -9.44 -22.90
N GLY A 49 19.89 -10.47 -22.12
CA GLY A 49 20.81 -10.40 -20.98
C GLY A 49 20.19 -9.90 -19.67
N LEU A 50 18.91 -9.53 -19.65
CA LEU A 50 18.20 -9.15 -18.42
C LEU A 50 17.59 -10.37 -17.72
N VAL A 51 17.81 -10.47 -16.40
CA VAL A 51 17.29 -11.58 -15.58
C VAL A 51 15.90 -11.26 -15.06
N ASN A 52 14.96 -12.20 -15.16
CA ASN A 52 13.63 -12.07 -14.58
C ASN A 52 13.53 -12.83 -13.25
N PHE A 53 13.27 -12.11 -12.17
CA PHE A 53 13.16 -12.72 -10.85
C PHE A 53 11.71 -13.11 -10.51
N THR A 54 11.58 -14.15 -9.70
CA THR A 54 10.32 -14.48 -9.00
C THR A 54 10.62 -14.86 -7.55
N TYR A 55 9.66 -14.61 -6.67
CA TYR A 55 9.78 -14.84 -5.23
C TYR A 55 8.83 -15.93 -4.76
N GLU A 56 9.27 -16.70 -3.79
CA GLU A 56 8.45 -17.71 -3.12
C GLU A 56 8.72 -17.69 -1.61
N ILE A 57 7.66 -17.72 -0.80
CA ILE A 57 7.76 -17.99 0.64
C ILE A 57 7.06 -19.31 0.92
N ASN A 58 7.84 -20.33 1.28
CA ASN A 58 7.31 -21.64 1.63
C ASN A 58 6.62 -21.60 2.99
N SER A 59 7.30 -21.06 4.00
CA SER A 59 6.79 -21.01 5.38
C SER A 59 7.33 -19.82 6.16
N ALA A 60 6.55 -19.37 7.13
CA ALA A 60 6.96 -18.46 8.19
C ALA A 60 6.50 -19.05 9.53
N THR A 61 7.38 -19.12 10.52
CA THR A 61 7.11 -19.69 11.84
C THR A 61 7.76 -18.83 12.91
N VAL A 62 7.08 -18.64 14.05
CA VAL A 62 7.65 -17.92 15.19
C VAL A 62 7.92 -18.91 16.32
N ASN A 63 9.14 -18.91 16.86
CA ASN A 63 9.52 -19.74 17.98
C ASN A 63 8.74 -19.32 19.24
N ALA A 64 8.06 -20.26 19.90
CA ALA A 64 7.22 -19.94 21.06
C ALA A 64 8.01 -19.51 22.30
N THR A 65 9.30 -19.87 22.39
CA THR A 65 10.17 -19.56 23.53
C THR A 65 10.97 -18.29 23.28
N THR A 66 11.66 -18.18 22.14
CA THR A 66 12.53 -17.04 21.85
C THR A 66 11.82 -15.89 21.14
N ASN A 67 10.64 -16.15 20.56
CA ASN A 67 9.91 -15.23 19.68
C ASN A 67 10.68 -14.85 18.39
N ASP A 68 11.74 -15.60 18.05
CA ASP A 68 12.43 -15.43 16.77
C ASP A 68 11.56 -15.91 15.61
N LEU A 69 11.70 -15.25 14.47
CA LEU A 69 10.96 -15.55 13.25
C LEU A 69 11.86 -16.32 12.28
N THR A 70 11.43 -17.51 11.87
CA THR A 70 12.05 -18.27 10.79
C THR A 70 11.21 -18.17 9.52
N VAL A 71 11.83 -17.76 8.41
CA VAL A 71 11.20 -17.66 7.08
C VAL A 71 11.96 -18.56 6.11
N LYS A 72 11.26 -19.51 5.49
CA LYS A 72 11.79 -20.35 4.41
C LYS A 72 11.33 -19.77 3.08
N PHE A 73 12.28 -19.33 2.26
CA PHE A 73 11.99 -18.59 1.03
C PHE A 73 12.93 -18.99 -0.10
N LYS A 74 12.57 -18.67 -1.33
CA LYS A 74 13.35 -18.93 -2.53
C LYS A 74 13.21 -17.76 -3.49
N ILE A 75 14.29 -17.48 -4.20
CA ILE A 75 14.32 -16.51 -5.29
C ILE A 75 14.77 -17.28 -6.53
N LEU A 76 14.00 -17.18 -7.61
CA LEU A 76 14.38 -17.74 -8.91
C LEU A 76 14.82 -16.61 -9.83
N GLY A 77 15.92 -16.78 -10.54
CA GLY A 77 16.31 -15.98 -11.71
C GLY A 77 16.10 -16.80 -12.97
N ASP A 78 15.25 -16.33 -13.88
CA ASP A 78 14.86 -17.03 -15.11
C ASP A 78 14.40 -18.48 -14.86
N GLY A 79 13.65 -18.67 -13.77
CA GLY A 79 13.10 -19.97 -13.36
C GLY A 79 14.05 -20.87 -12.56
N THR A 80 15.31 -20.49 -12.37
CA THR A 80 16.32 -21.28 -11.64
C THR A 80 16.62 -20.65 -10.27
N PRO A 81 16.74 -21.43 -9.17
CA PRO A 81 17.13 -20.89 -7.87
C PRO A 81 18.45 -20.11 -7.94
N VAL A 82 18.44 -18.89 -7.40
CA VAL A 82 19.65 -18.06 -7.35
C VAL A 82 20.55 -18.48 -6.19
N THR A 83 21.86 -18.31 -6.36
CA THR A 83 22.84 -18.46 -5.28
C THR A 83 23.13 -17.07 -4.69
N LEU A 84 22.60 -16.81 -3.50
CA LEU A 84 22.94 -15.62 -2.71
C LEU A 84 24.42 -15.62 -2.33
N ALA A 85 24.96 -14.43 -2.09
CA ALA A 85 26.33 -14.26 -1.63
C ALA A 85 26.56 -14.99 -0.28
N VAL A 86 27.77 -15.51 -0.10
CA VAL A 86 28.16 -16.16 1.17
C VAL A 86 28.13 -15.12 2.29
N PRO A 87 27.51 -15.40 3.45
CA PRO A 87 27.48 -14.47 4.56
C PRO A 87 28.88 -14.01 4.98
N ALA A 88 29.07 -12.70 5.13
CA ALA A 88 30.36 -12.10 5.47
C ALA A 88 30.18 -10.77 6.22
N ALA A 89 31.21 -10.34 6.95
CA ALA A 89 31.19 -9.11 7.71
C ALA A 89 31.08 -7.89 6.78
N GLY A 90 30.10 -7.02 7.01
CA GLY A 90 29.88 -5.79 6.25
C GLY A 90 29.27 -5.98 4.87
N LEU A 91 28.68 -7.15 4.58
CA LEU A 91 28.11 -7.46 3.27
C LEU A 91 26.93 -6.53 2.93
N THR A 92 26.96 -5.95 1.73
CA THR A 92 25.90 -5.05 1.22
C THR A 92 25.25 -5.57 -0.06
N LEU A 93 25.92 -6.43 -0.82
CA LEU A 93 25.44 -6.98 -2.09
C LEU A 93 25.01 -8.43 -1.88
N ALA A 94 23.69 -8.65 -1.82
CA ALA A 94 23.12 -9.96 -1.54
C ALA A 94 23.24 -10.96 -2.71
N LEU A 95 23.39 -10.47 -3.94
CA LEU A 95 23.46 -11.30 -5.15
C LEU A 95 24.57 -10.80 -6.09
N PRO A 96 25.56 -11.64 -6.48
CA PRO A 96 26.61 -11.24 -7.41
C PRO A 96 26.07 -10.74 -8.74
N GLY A 97 26.61 -9.62 -9.25
CA GLY A 97 26.14 -8.97 -10.48
C GLY A 97 24.93 -8.03 -10.29
N PHE A 98 24.45 -7.87 -9.06
CA PHE A 98 23.32 -7.03 -8.73
C PHE A 98 23.62 -6.12 -7.54
N THR A 99 22.93 -4.98 -7.51
CA THR A 99 22.85 -4.07 -6.37
C THR A 99 21.43 -4.04 -5.82
N GLY A 100 21.23 -3.41 -4.66
CA GLY A 100 19.97 -3.47 -3.94
C GLY A 100 19.70 -4.87 -3.39
N SER A 101 18.59 -5.00 -2.68
CA SER A 101 18.19 -6.28 -2.09
C SER A 101 16.70 -6.28 -1.78
N PRO A 102 15.97 -7.37 -2.09
CA PRO A 102 14.63 -7.58 -1.58
C PRO A 102 14.64 -7.62 -0.04
N SER A 103 13.50 -7.32 0.55
CA SER A 103 13.35 -7.27 2.01
C SER A 103 12.03 -7.88 2.45
N PHE A 104 12.04 -8.46 3.63
CA PHE A 104 10.83 -8.91 4.31
C PHE A 104 10.07 -7.72 4.91
N LEU A 105 8.75 -7.68 4.76
CA LEU A 105 7.86 -6.83 5.56
C LEU A 105 7.11 -7.67 6.57
N LEU A 106 7.09 -7.23 7.82
CA LEU A 106 6.49 -7.94 8.94
C LEU A 106 5.22 -7.22 9.39
N ALA A 107 4.07 -7.69 8.91
CA ALA A 107 2.76 -7.12 9.20
C ALA A 107 2.07 -7.88 10.34
N TYR A 108 1.37 -7.16 11.21
CA TYR A 108 0.67 -7.77 12.33
C TYR A 108 -0.50 -6.93 12.83
N ALA A 109 -1.31 -7.54 13.67
CA ALA A 109 -2.30 -6.88 14.51
C ALA A 109 -1.99 -7.10 15.99
N GLN A 110 -2.18 -6.07 16.81
CA GLN A 110 -1.98 -6.16 18.26
C GLN A 110 -2.95 -5.25 19.00
N SER A 111 -3.40 -5.69 20.17
CA SER A 111 -4.17 -4.87 21.10
C SER A 111 -3.27 -3.91 21.87
N GLY A 112 -3.78 -2.73 22.21
CA GLY A 112 -3.12 -1.81 23.12
C GLY A 112 -4.10 -0.87 23.81
N ALA A 113 -3.59 0.04 24.64
CA ALA A 113 -4.41 0.92 25.48
C ALA A 113 -5.46 1.73 24.67
N LYS A 114 -5.12 2.12 23.44
CA LYS A 114 -5.97 2.92 22.56
C LYS A 114 -6.71 2.10 21.48
N GLN A 115 -6.46 0.79 21.42
CA GLN A 115 -7.11 -0.20 20.54
C GLN A 115 -7.25 -1.52 21.30
N THR A 116 -8.28 -1.61 22.14
CA THR A 116 -8.45 -2.72 23.09
C THR A 116 -9.05 -3.99 22.48
N MET A 117 -9.30 -4.01 21.17
CA MET A 117 -9.86 -5.16 20.47
C MET A 117 -8.91 -6.36 20.56
N THR A 118 -9.46 -7.56 20.75
CA THR A 118 -8.71 -8.81 20.85
C THR A 118 -8.84 -9.70 19.61
N THR A 119 -9.78 -9.36 18.73
CA THR A 119 -10.05 -10.00 17.43
C THR A 119 -9.78 -8.97 16.33
N PHE A 120 -9.05 -9.39 15.30
CA PHE A 120 -8.60 -8.53 14.21
C PHE A 120 -8.87 -9.17 12.86
N THR A 121 -9.27 -8.34 11.90
CA THR A 121 -9.41 -8.75 10.48
C THR A 121 -8.48 -7.97 9.55
N ASP A 122 -7.78 -6.97 10.08
CA ASP A 122 -6.84 -6.10 9.38
C ASP A 122 -5.59 -5.91 10.23
N TYR A 123 -4.44 -5.69 9.58
CA TYR A 123 -3.22 -5.29 10.26
C TYR A 123 -3.38 -3.89 10.85
N ASN A 124 -2.71 -3.62 11.97
CA ASN A 124 -2.65 -2.28 12.55
C ASN A 124 -1.22 -1.81 12.86
N ASN A 125 -0.24 -2.72 12.77
CA ASN A 125 1.18 -2.51 13.03
C ASN A 125 1.43 -1.63 14.27
N LEU A 126 0.69 -1.91 15.33
CA LEU A 126 0.64 -1.06 16.53
C LEU A 126 2.04 -0.86 17.12
N GLY A 127 2.39 0.39 17.43
CA GLY A 127 3.71 0.74 17.98
C GLY A 127 4.79 1.05 16.94
N LYS A 128 4.48 0.98 15.64
CA LYS A 128 5.41 1.39 14.57
C LYS A 128 5.14 2.82 14.09
N ASN A 129 6.21 3.53 13.71
CA ASN A 129 6.13 4.87 13.14
C ASN A 129 5.20 4.87 11.91
N ALA A 130 4.23 5.77 11.89
CA ALA A 130 3.20 5.85 10.85
C ALA A 130 2.55 4.49 10.54
N ALA A 131 2.42 3.61 11.54
CA ALA A 131 1.90 2.25 11.40
C ALA A 131 2.54 1.44 10.25
N GLN A 132 3.80 1.73 9.92
CA GLN A 132 4.53 1.00 8.88
C GLN A 132 5.07 -0.32 9.44
N PRO A 133 4.97 -1.43 8.69
CA PRO A 133 5.50 -2.72 9.14
C PRO A 133 7.03 -2.64 9.26
N ALA A 134 7.61 -3.50 10.10
CA ALA A 134 9.06 -3.62 10.15
C ALA A 134 9.58 -4.16 8.82
N THR A 135 10.75 -3.69 8.39
CA THR A 135 11.44 -4.15 7.18
C THR A 135 12.74 -4.84 7.56
N VAL A 136 12.98 -6.05 7.07
CA VAL A 136 14.22 -6.80 7.29
C VAL A 136 14.84 -7.15 5.94
N SER A 137 15.98 -6.53 5.62
CA SER A 137 16.68 -6.72 4.34
C SER A 137 17.39 -8.07 4.27
N ILE A 138 17.33 -8.75 3.12
CA ILE A 138 18.12 -9.98 2.88
C ILE A 138 19.62 -9.68 2.98
N ALA A 139 20.09 -8.56 2.45
CA ALA A 139 21.49 -8.15 2.60
C ALA A 139 21.91 -8.00 4.07
N ASN A 140 21.04 -7.46 4.93
CA ASN A 140 21.34 -7.33 6.36
C ASN A 140 21.45 -8.69 7.07
N LEU A 141 20.70 -9.70 6.61
CA LEU A 141 20.76 -11.06 7.18
C LEU A 141 21.98 -11.85 6.68
N LEU A 142 22.61 -11.41 5.59
CA LEU A 142 23.88 -11.94 5.08
C LEU A 142 25.10 -11.22 5.67
N ASP A 143 24.91 -10.08 6.31
CA ASP A 143 25.98 -9.35 7.02
C ASP A 143 26.21 -9.96 8.42
N THR A 144 27.36 -10.61 8.61
CA THR A 144 27.67 -11.27 9.89
C THR A 144 27.89 -10.29 11.06
N ASN A 145 28.13 -9.01 10.78
CA ASN A 145 28.16 -7.98 11.83
C ASN A 145 26.76 -7.71 12.41
N ARG A 146 25.70 -8.14 11.72
CA ARG A 146 24.30 -7.95 12.09
C ARG A 146 23.62 -9.24 12.56
N SER A 147 24.36 -10.35 12.69
CA SER A 147 23.77 -11.64 13.06
C SER A 147 22.98 -11.62 14.37
N LEU A 148 23.44 -10.85 15.36
CA LEU A 148 22.78 -10.73 16.66
C LEU A 148 21.68 -9.66 16.72
N THR A 149 21.66 -8.72 15.76
CA THR A 149 20.75 -7.55 15.78
C THR A 149 19.66 -7.64 14.71
N SER A 150 19.89 -8.37 13.63
CA SER A 150 18.93 -8.59 12.54
C SER A 150 18.60 -10.07 12.39
N GLY A 151 19.62 -10.94 12.43
CA GLY A 151 19.47 -12.37 12.19
C GLY A 151 20.43 -12.91 11.14
N THR A 152 20.19 -14.15 10.69
CA THR A 152 21.06 -14.88 9.76
C THR A 152 20.28 -15.50 8.62
N ILE A 153 20.96 -15.84 7.53
CA ILE A 153 20.44 -16.70 6.46
C ILE A 153 21.32 -17.93 6.32
N THR A 154 20.70 -19.10 6.16
CA THR A 154 21.35 -20.37 5.80
C THR A 154 20.69 -20.99 4.56
N GLY A 155 21.37 -21.96 3.94
CA GLY A 155 20.93 -22.62 2.71
C GLY A 155 21.75 -22.21 1.48
N PRO A 156 21.26 -22.50 0.27
CA PRO A 156 19.96 -23.11 -0.01
C PRO A 156 19.93 -24.60 0.36
N ASP A 157 18.75 -25.14 0.64
CA ASP A 157 18.53 -26.60 0.71
C ASP A 157 18.44 -27.22 -0.69
N ALA A 158 18.22 -28.53 -0.77
CA ALA A 158 18.11 -29.25 -2.05
C ALA A 158 16.96 -28.76 -2.96
N GLY A 159 15.96 -28.09 -2.40
CA GLY A 159 14.86 -27.47 -3.14
C GLY A 159 15.13 -26.01 -3.56
N GLY A 160 16.33 -25.50 -3.29
CA GLY A 160 16.69 -24.11 -3.57
C GLY A 160 16.20 -23.10 -2.53
N PHE A 161 15.69 -23.56 -1.37
CA PHE A 161 15.17 -22.66 -0.35
C PHE A 161 16.22 -22.24 0.67
N TYR A 162 16.26 -20.94 0.95
CA TYR A 162 16.98 -20.35 2.05
C TYR A 162 16.12 -20.30 3.32
N THR A 163 16.78 -20.33 4.47
CA THR A 163 16.17 -20.15 5.78
C THR A 163 16.70 -18.88 6.42
N ALA A 164 15.86 -17.85 6.50
CA ALA A 164 16.14 -16.63 7.27
C ALA A 164 15.69 -16.81 8.72
N ASN A 165 16.60 -16.65 9.67
CA ASN A 165 16.30 -16.60 11.10
C ASN A 165 16.44 -15.16 11.57
N ILE A 166 15.32 -14.51 11.86
CA ILE A 166 15.22 -13.10 12.24
C ILE A 166 15.06 -13.03 13.76
N VAL A 167 15.93 -12.28 14.42
CA VAL A 167 15.91 -12.16 15.89
C VAL A 167 14.67 -11.41 16.36
N SER A 168 14.13 -11.81 17.51
CA SER A 168 12.89 -11.29 18.08
C SER A 168 12.86 -9.77 18.25
N ALA A 169 14.02 -9.14 18.47
CA ALA A 169 14.16 -7.69 18.61
C ALA A 169 13.70 -6.88 17.39
N VAL A 170 13.79 -7.47 16.18
CA VAL A 170 13.34 -6.84 14.92
C VAL A 170 12.19 -7.60 14.25
N ALA A 171 11.72 -8.69 14.86
CA ALA A 171 10.62 -9.50 14.39
C ALA A 171 9.25 -8.93 14.84
N PHE A 172 8.29 -9.83 15.11
CA PHE A 172 6.97 -9.46 15.62
C PHE A 172 7.01 -9.19 17.14
N PRO A 173 6.25 -8.21 17.65
CA PRO A 173 6.09 -8.05 19.09
C PRO A 173 5.40 -9.28 19.71
N VAL A 174 5.75 -9.59 20.95
CA VAL A 174 5.16 -10.72 21.70
C VAL A 174 3.65 -10.54 21.82
N GLY A 175 2.90 -11.59 21.53
CA GLY A 175 1.43 -11.59 21.58
C GLY A 175 0.76 -10.97 20.34
N ALA A 176 1.52 -10.56 19.33
CA ALA A 176 0.97 -10.16 18.04
C ALA A 176 0.17 -11.29 17.39
N LYS A 177 -0.91 -10.92 16.72
CA LYS A 177 -1.82 -11.81 15.99
C LYS A 177 -1.85 -11.43 14.52
N LEU A 178 -2.47 -12.28 13.71
CA LEU A 178 -2.66 -12.03 12.28
C LEU A 178 -1.31 -11.74 11.60
N ARG A 179 -0.23 -12.42 12.02
CA ARG A 179 1.12 -12.11 11.56
C ARG A 179 1.31 -12.62 10.14
N ALA A 180 1.94 -11.81 9.30
CA ALA A 180 2.29 -12.19 7.95
C ALA A 180 3.65 -11.61 7.54
N VAL A 181 4.33 -12.34 6.66
CA VAL A 181 5.62 -11.97 6.08
C VAL A 181 5.43 -11.77 4.59
N ALA A 182 5.70 -10.56 4.09
CA ALA A 182 5.82 -10.30 2.67
C ALA A 182 7.27 -10.25 2.23
N LEU A 183 7.58 -10.72 1.01
CA LEU A 183 8.86 -10.51 0.34
C LEU A 183 8.63 -9.57 -0.83
N GLN A 184 9.31 -8.43 -0.80
CA GLN A 184 9.13 -7.32 -1.73
C GLN A 184 10.45 -6.61 -2.02
N GLY A 185 10.42 -5.61 -2.87
CA GLY A 185 11.60 -4.94 -3.39
C GLY A 185 12.18 -5.71 -4.56
N TYR A 186 13.39 -5.33 -4.97
CA TYR A 186 14.03 -5.92 -6.14
C TYR A 186 15.55 -5.79 -6.10
N PHE A 187 16.18 -6.55 -6.98
CA PHE A 187 17.57 -6.36 -7.36
C PHE A 187 17.68 -5.40 -8.55
N THR A 188 18.75 -4.61 -8.59
CA THR A 188 19.13 -3.82 -9.76
C THR A 188 20.31 -4.50 -10.42
N GLN A 189 20.13 -4.97 -11.64
CA GLN A 189 21.19 -5.60 -12.43
C GLN A 189 22.25 -4.57 -12.79
N VAL A 190 23.53 -4.95 -12.67
CA VAL A 190 24.65 -4.05 -12.97
C VAL A 190 24.92 -3.99 -14.48
N ALA A 191 24.87 -5.14 -15.17
CA ALA A 191 25.16 -5.23 -16.59
C ALA A 191 24.23 -6.24 -17.30
N PRO A 192 23.45 -5.80 -18.31
CA PRO A 192 23.09 -4.41 -18.56
C PRO A 192 22.36 -3.80 -17.35
N ALA A 193 22.51 -2.48 -17.17
CA ALA A 193 21.96 -1.78 -16.02
C ALA A 193 20.44 -1.69 -16.09
N ALA A 194 19.73 -2.32 -15.15
CA ALA A 194 18.26 -2.25 -15.09
C ALA A 194 17.72 -2.60 -13.69
N ALA A 195 16.71 -1.87 -13.24
CA ALA A 195 15.90 -2.28 -12.10
C ALA A 195 15.06 -3.52 -12.48
N ARG A 196 15.07 -4.57 -11.65
CA ARG A 196 14.38 -5.84 -11.93
C ARG A 196 13.14 -5.98 -11.05
N HIS A 197 12.15 -5.11 -11.29
CA HIS A 197 10.95 -5.08 -10.45
C HIS A 197 10.28 -6.45 -10.46
N THR A 198 9.98 -6.95 -9.25
CA THR A 198 9.56 -8.34 -9.05
C THR A 198 8.24 -8.37 -8.32
N VAL A 199 7.32 -9.20 -8.81
CA VAL A 199 6.03 -9.46 -8.15
C VAL A 199 6.27 -9.85 -6.70
N SER A 200 5.67 -9.08 -5.79
CA SER A 200 5.81 -9.33 -4.37
C SER A 200 4.96 -10.53 -3.95
N VAL A 201 5.34 -11.20 -2.88
CA VAL A 201 4.59 -12.34 -2.32
C VAL A 201 4.38 -12.16 -0.83
N ILE A 202 3.34 -12.78 -0.28
CA ILE A 202 3.04 -12.72 1.15
C ILE A 202 2.58 -14.08 1.67
N LYS A 203 2.99 -14.41 2.90
CA LYS A 203 2.64 -15.65 3.58
C LYS A 203 2.22 -15.35 5.03
N PRO A 204 1.08 -15.88 5.51
CA PRO A 204 0.75 -15.83 6.92
C PRO A 204 1.75 -16.66 7.74
N VAL A 205 2.00 -16.24 8.98
CA VAL A 205 2.74 -17.07 9.95
C VAL A 205 1.92 -18.31 10.25
N SER A 206 2.60 -19.46 10.33
CA SER A 206 1.95 -20.75 10.57
C SER A 206 1.22 -20.74 11.92
N GLY A 207 -0.06 -21.11 11.89
CA GLY A 207 -0.94 -21.11 13.08
C GLY A 207 -1.68 -19.79 13.33
N ASP A 208 -1.33 -18.69 12.64
CA ASP A 208 -2.07 -17.44 12.74
C ASP A 208 -3.29 -17.45 11.81
N ALA A 209 -4.33 -16.70 12.20
CA ALA A 209 -5.43 -16.39 11.30
C ALA A 209 -4.93 -15.57 10.10
N VAL A 210 -5.49 -15.82 8.93
CA VAL A 210 -5.11 -15.14 7.68
C VAL A 210 -5.92 -13.85 7.54
N ARG A 211 -5.26 -12.76 7.15
CA ARG A 211 -5.95 -11.51 6.80
C ARG A 211 -6.92 -11.76 5.63
N ARG A 212 -8.12 -11.19 5.70
CA ARG A 212 -9.14 -11.27 4.66
C ARG A 212 -8.63 -10.81 3.27
N THR A 213 -8.97 -11.58 2.24
CA THR A 213 -8.79 -11.16 0.84
C THR A 213 -10.03 -10.45 0.36
N ILE A 214 -9.89 -9.20 -0.10
CA ILE A 214 -11.00 -8.32 -0.48
C ILE A 214 -11.01 -8.02 -1.96
N VAL A 215 -9.84 -7.75 -2.53
CA VAL A 215 -9.66 -7.46 -3.95
C VAL A 215 -8.79 -8.52 -4.59
N ASP A 216 -8.93 -8.65 -5.90
CA ASP A 216 -8.14 -9.57 -6.71
C ASP A 216 -7.07 -8.78 -7.49
N PRO A 217 -5.76 -9.06 -7.29
CA PRO A 217 -4.69 -8.38 -8.05
C PRO A 217 -4.82 -8.59 -9.57
N ALA A 218 -5.38 -9.72 -10.03
CA ALA A 218 -5.61 -9.96 -11.45
C ALA A 218 -6.63 -8.98 -12.06
N LYS A 219 -7.55 -8.46 -11.24
CA LYS A 219 -8.51 -7.43 -11.66
C LYS A 219 -7.85 -6.05 -11.76
N CYS A 220 -6.92 -5.72 -10.87
CA CYS A 220 -6.09 -4.52 -11.01
C CYS A 220 -5.27 -4.56 -12.32
N GLY A 221 -4.75 -5.74 -12.67
CA GLY A 221 -4.01 -5.96 -13.91
C GLY A 221 -4.80 -5.74 -15.21
N LYS A 222 -6.13 -5.66 -15.15
CA LYS A 222 -6.96 -5.33 -16.33
C LYS A 222 -6.78 -3.89 -16.80
N CYS A 223 -6.34 -2.99 -15.92
CA CYS A 223 -6.05 -1.59 -16.26
C CYS A 223 -4.57 -1.24 -16.06
N HIS A 224 -3.90 -1.86 -15.08
CA HIS A 224 -2.52 -1.51 -14.71
C HIS A 224 -1.46 -2.47 -15.24
N GLU A 225 -1.85 -3.60 -15.86
CA GLU A 225 -0.95 -4.71 -16.18
C GLU A 225 -0.23 -5.25 -14.93
N TRP A 226 0.85 -4.59 -14.49
CA TRP A 226 1.36 -4.62 -13.13
C TRP A 226 1.23 -3.25 -12.49
N PHE A 227 0.44 -3.15 -11.42
CA PHE A 227 0.52 -1.97 -10.58
C PHE A 227 1.84 -2.00 -9.80
N GLU A 228 2.69 -0.99 -10.03
CA GLU A 228 3.97 -0.82 -9.36
C GLU A 228 3.96 0.41 -8.44
N GLY A 229 3.99 0.15 -7.14
CA GLY A 229 4.04 1.19 -6.11
C GLY A 229 5.47 1.46 -5.64
N HIS A 230 5.67 2.68 -5.12
CA HIS A 230 6.91 3.07 -4.41
C HIS A 230 8.20 2.92 -5.24
N GLY A 231 8.10 3.13 -6.55
CA GLY A 231 9.23 3.00 -7.49
C GLY A 231 9.58 1.55 -7.80
N GLY A 232 8.59 0.73 -8.19
CA GLY A 232 8.82 -0.68 -8.58
C GLY A 232 9.00 -1.66 -7.42
N ASN A 233 8.78 -1.16 -6.22
CA ASN A 233 9.32 -1.72 -5.00
C ASN A 233 8.24 -2.58 -4.31
N ARG A 234 6.97 -2.38 -4.69
CA ARG A 234 5.81 -3.19 -4.31
C ARG A 234 5.00 -3.42 -5.57
N VAL A 235 4.93 -4.66 -6.03
CA VAL A 235 4.48 -4.99 -7.38
C VAL A 235 3.37 -6.02 -7.32
N TYR A 236 2.24 -5.68 -7.95
CA TYR A 236 1.11 -6.55 -8.27
C TYR A 236 0.29 -7.11 -7.09
N GLU A 237 0.91 -7.69 -6.07
CA GLU A 237 0.20 -8.35 -4.97
C GLU A 237 -0.42 -7.34 -3.99
N THR A 238 -1.74 -7.17 -4.08
CA THR A 238 -2.53 -6.25 -3.25
C THR A 238 -2.42 -6.54 -1.74
N GLN A 239 -2.22 -7.80 -1.34
CA GLN A 239 -2.04 -8.16 0.07
C GLN A 239 -0.68 -7.69 0.64
N VAL A 240 0.27 -7.29 -0.21
CA VAL A 240 1.48 -6.59 0.22
C VAL A 240 1.19 -5.10 0.44
N CYS A 241 0.34 -4.47 -0.35
CA CYS A 241 0.00 -3.06 -0.16
C CYS A 241 -0.64 -2.79 1.22
N VAL A 242 -1.55 -3.69 1.63
CA VAL A 242 -2.26 -3.60 2.92
C VAL A 242 -1.36 -3.86 4.13
N THR A 243 -0.11 -4.32 3.96
CA THR A 243 0.83 -4.39 5.10
C THR A 243 1.23 -3.01 5.58
N CYS A 244 1.21 -2.00 4.70
CA CYS A 244 1.53 -0.61 5.03
C CYS A 244 0.27 0.26 5.09
N HIS A 245 -0.66 0.07 4.14
CA HIS A 245 -1.88 0.86 4.00
C HIS A 245 -2.97 0.37 4.96
N VAL A 246 -2.70 0.53 6.26
CA VAL A 246 -3.52 0.03 7.38
C VAL A 246 -4.43 1.11 7.96
N PRO A 247 -5.45 0.76 8.77
CA PRO A 247 -6.41 1.72 9.32
C PRO A 247 -5.80 2.86 10.15
N ASN A 248 -4.65 2.64 10.77
CA ASN A 248 -3.96 3.67 11.57
C ASN A 248 -3.15 4.68 10.76
N LEU A 249 -3.05 4.51 9.44
CA LEU A 249 -2.21 5.35 8.59
C LEU A 249 -3.03 6.44 7.88
N SER A 250 -2.66 7.69 8.11
CA SER A 250 -3.01 8.83 7.25
C SER A 250 -1.78 9.34 6.50
N THR A 251 -1.98 10.04 5.39
CA THR A 251 -0.92 10.64 4.58
C THR A 251 -1.07 12.15 4.53
N SER A 252 0.03 12.88 4.72
CA SER A 252 0.08 14.34 4.67
C SER A 252 1.52 14.84 4.62
N GLY A 253 1.72 16.08 4.17
CA GLY A 253 3.00 16.78 4.22
C GLY A 253 3.16 17.67 5.45
N ARG A 254 2.19 17.65 6.38
CA ARG A 254 2.15 18.56 7.54
C ARG A 254 3.35 18.43 8.50
N GLY A 255 4.13 17.37 8.39
CA GLY A 255 5.37 17.17 9.17
C GLY A 255 6.63 17.78 8.55
N ILE A 256 6.55 18.36 7.34
CA ILE A 256 7.69 18.95 6.64
C ILE A 256 8.16 20.21 7.39
N ALA A 257 9.45 20.26 7.74
CA ALA A 257 10.04 21.43 8.38
C ALA A 257 10.10 22.63 7.41
N ASP A 258 9.89 23.85 7.92
CA ASP A 258 9.89 25.09 7.13
C ASP A 258 11.17 25.24 6.29
N ALA A 259 12.33 24.98 6.89
CA ALA A 259 13.61 25.07 6.18
C ALA A 259 13.68 24.12 4.96
N ALA A 260 13.15 22.91 5.10
CA ALA A 260 13.11 21.94 4.01
C ALA A 260 12.10 22.36 2.93
N LEU A 261 10.93 22.86 3.33
CA LEU A 261 9.89 23.32 2.41
C LEU A 261 10.31 24.55 1.61
N VAL A 262 10.95 25.53 2.25
CA VAL A 262 11.45 26.74 1.61
C VAL A 262 12.51 26.40 0.56
N ALA A 263 13.45 25.53 0.92
CA ALA A 263 14.52 25.07 0.05
C ALA A 263 14.03 24.19 -1.11
N TYR A 264 12.86 23.58 -1.00
CA TYR A 264 12.34 22.69 -2.04
C TYR A 264 11.79 23.45 -3.25
N ALA A 265 12.26 23.05 -4.42
CA ALA A 265 11.78 23.53 -5.72
C ALA A 265 10.75 22.54 -6.27
N PHE A 266 9.46 22.86 -6.11
CA PHE A 266 8.38 22.12 -6.76
C PHE A 266 8.46 22.28 -8.28
N THR A 267 8.02 21.27 -9.01
CA THR A 267 7.89 21.38 -10.47
C THR A 267 6.85 22.46 -10.83
N PRO A 268 6.84 22.98 -12.08
CA PRO A 268 5.82 23.95 -12.51
C PRO A 268 4.39 23.43 -12.33
N GLY A 269 4.16 22.14 -12.60
CA GLY A 269 2.86 21.51 -12.42
C GLY A 269 2.43 21.43 -10.95
N GLU A 270 3.34 21.02 -10.06
CA GLU A 270 3.08 21.00 -8.62
C GLU A 270 2.86 22.40 -8.06
N THR A 271 3.61 23.40 -8.53
CA THR A 271 3.45 24.79 -8.15
C THR A 271 2.05 25.29 -8.52
N ALA A 272 1.58 25.01 -9.75
CA ALA A 272 0.23 25.39 -10.18
C ALA A 272 -0.86 24.73 -9.31
N ILE A 273 -0.67 23.46 -8.93
CA ILE A 273 -1.59 22.75 -8.03
C ILE A 273 -1.60 23.43 -6.65
N LEU A 274 -0.43 23.67 -6.05
CA LEU A 274 -0.30 24.33 -4.75
C LEU A 274 -0.90 25.74 -4.75
N THR A 275 -0.69 26.51 -5.81
CA THR A 275 -1.34 27.82 -6.00
C THR A 275 -2.86 27.68 -6.05
N SER A 276 -3.40 26.67 -6.73
CA SER A 276 -4.85 26.42 -6.77
C SER A 276 -5.44 26.04 -5.42
N TRP A 277 -4.61 25.55 -4.50
CA TRP A 277 -4.98 25.27 -3.11
C TRP A 277 -4.84 26.50 -2.21
N GLY A 278 -4.33 27.63 -2.71
CA GLY A 278 -4.00 28.80 -1.90
C GLY A 278 -2.82 28.58 -0.95
N PHE A 279 -1.92 27.65 -1.27
CA PHE A 279 -0.77 27.33 -0.42
C PHE A 279 0.35 28.35 -0.58
N ASP A 280 0.76 28.96 0.54
CA ASP A 280 1.91 29.85 0.61
C ASP A 280 3.04 29.22 1.44
N LYS A 281 4.11 28.82 0.74
CA LYS A 281 5.27 28.17 1.36
C LYS A 281 6.17 29.12 2.16
N THR A 282 5.91 30.42 2.12
CA THR A 282 6.71 31.44 2.83
C THR A 282 6.25 31.68 4.27
N LEU A 283 5.07 31.18 4.64
CA LEU A 283 4.54 31.30 5.99
C LEU A 283 5.26 30.38 6.98
N VAL A 284 5.31 30.81 8.24
CA VAL A 284 5.79 29.98 9.35
C VAL A 284 4.85 28.80 9.54
N ASN A 285 5.39 27.59 9.68
CA ASN A 285 4.66 26.32 9.71
C ASN A 285 3.72 26.14 8.51
N ALA A 286 4.08 26.67 7.32
CA ALA A 286 3.25 26.59 6.12
C ALA A 286 2.73 25.17 5.84
N ALA A 287 3.57 24.16 6.07
CA ALA A 287 3.23 22.76 5.86
C ALA A 287 1.98 22.30 6.64
N LEU A 288 1.63 22.92 7.78
CA LEU A 288 0.43 22.58 8.54
C LEU A 288 -0.87 22.78 7.75
N ALA A 289 -0.85 23.63 6.73
CA ALA A 289 -1.96 23.85 5.80
C ALA A 289 -2.12 22.74 4.75
N PHE A 290 -1.15 21.82 4.63
CA PHE A 290 -1.29 20.71 3.69
C PHE A 290 -2.49 19.82 4.05
N PRO A 291 -3.28 19.41 3.06
CA PRO A 291 -4.35 18.45 3.29
C PRO A 291 -3.82 17.11 3.83
N GLU A 292 -4.69 16.41 4.54
CA GLU A 292 -4.43 15.08 5.09
C GLU A 292 -5.59 14.16 4.73
N PHE A 293 -5.26 12.94 4.33
CA PHE A 293 -6.25 11.94 3.92
C PHE A 293 -5.91 10.57 4.51
N SER A 294 -6.92 9.71 4.69
CA SER A 294 -6.67 8.35 5.13
C SER A 294 -5.89 7.58 4.08
N ASN A 295 -4.75 7.02 4.49
CA ASN A 295 -3.93 6.19 3.62
C ASN A 295 -4.18 4.70 3.90
N ASN A 296 -5.28 4.37 4.58
CA ASN A 296 -5.81 3.02 4.64
C ASN A 296 -6.23 2.57 3.23
N PHE A 297 -6.01 1.30 2.90
CA PHE A 297 -6.07 0.84 1.52
C PHE A 297 -7.45 1.05 0.87
N LYS A 298 -8.54 0.76 1.58
CA LYS A 298 -9.91 0.94 1.06
C LYS A 298 -10.20 2.41 0.76
N ASP A 299 -9.82 3.31 1.66
CA ASP A 299 -10.07 4.74 1.58
C ASP A 299 -9.27 5.35 0.41
N MET A 300 -7.98 5.02 0.35
CA MET A 300 -7.07 5.48 -0.70
C MET A 300 -7.50 5.00 -2.09
N ILE A 301 -7.77 3.70 -2.25
CA ILE A 301 -8.07 3.14 -3.57
C ILE A 301 -9.41 3.67 -4.08
N HIS A 302 -10.46 3.70 -3.25
CA HIS A 302 -11.72 4.31 -3.67
C HIS A 302 -11.55 5.80 -3.97
N GLY A 303 -10.87 6.56 -3.09
CA GLY A 303 -10.70 8.00 -3.25
C GLY A 303 -9.89 8.42 -4.49
N ILE A 304 -8.89 7.63 -4.90
CA ILE A 304 -8.13 7.86 -6.14
C ILE A 304 -9.00 7.58 -7.36
N HIS A 305 -9.67 6.43 -7.42
CA HIS A 305 -10.44 6.04 -8.60
C HIS A 305 -11.75 6.82 -8.74
N ALA A 306 -12.31 7.32 -7.64
CA ALA A 306 -13.45 8.24 -7.65
C ALA A 306 -13.04 9.70 -7.91
N GLY A 307 -11.75 10.00 -8.13
CA GLY A 307 -11.14 11.33 -8.11
C GLY A 307 -12.01 12.48 -8.64
N LYS A 308 -12.35 12.46 -9.94
CA LYS A 308 -13.18 13.49 -10.60
C LYS A 308 -14.64 13.51 -10.12
N GLU A 309 -15.19 12.39 -9.66
CA GLU A 309 -16.58 12.25 -9.22
C GLU A 309 -16.81 12.73 -7.78
N ARG A 310 -15.74 12.85 -6.99
CA ARG A 310 -15.81 13.34 -5.62
C ARG A 310 -16.13 14.83 -5.56
N THR A 311 -16.97 15.20 -4.60
CA THR A 311 -17.22 16.62 -4.24
C THR A 311 -15.98 17.24 -3.60
N ASN A 312 -15.27 16.46 -2.77
CA ASN A 312 -14.05 16.84 -2.07
C ASN A 312 -12.90 15.95 -2.58
N PRO A 313 -12.10 16.42 -3.56
CA PRO A 313 -11.01 15.63 -4.12
C PRO A 313 -10.01 15.15 -3.07
N VAL A 314 -9.43 13.97 -3.29
CA VAL A 314 -8.33 13.51 -2.44
C VAL A 314 -7.10 14.35 -2.75
N ARG A 315 -6.59 15.02 -1.72
CA ARG A 315 -5.41 15.87 -1.80
C ARG A 315 -4.50 15.57 -0.62
N PHE A 316 -3.20 15.61 -0.87
CA PHE A 316 -2.16 15.59 0.16
C PHE A 316 -0.82 15.88 -0.48
N VAL A 317 0.18 16.19 0.35
CA VAL A 317 1.58 16.15 -0.04
C VAL A 317 2.23 14.93 0.62
N ARG A 318 3.10 14.24 -0.10
CA ARG A 318 3.93 13.15 0.45
C ARG A 318 5.31 13.70 0.75
N ASP A 319 5.74 13.55 1.99
CA ASP A 319 7.05 13.92 2.50
C ASP A 319 8.02 12.73 2.41
N ARG A 320 8.58 12.48 1.22
CA ARG A 320 9.74 11.57 1.13
C ARG A 320 10.97 12.34 1.58
N SER A 321 11.91 11.69 2.27
CA SER A 321 13.04 12.32 2.98
C SER A 321 13.75 13.47 2.23
N SER A 322 13.82 13.43 0.90
CA SER A 322 14.40 14.49 0.05
C SER A 322 13.50 14.93 -1.11
N VAL A 323 12.29 14.38 -1.25
CA VAL A 323 11.39 14.63 -2.39
C VAL A 323 9.96 14.78 -1.88
N PHE A 324 9.37 15.95 -2.16
CA PHE A 324 7.96 16.19 -1.89
C PHE A 324 7.16 15.95 -3.16
N VAL A 325 6.04 15.22 -3.02
CA VAL A 325 5.16 14.92 -4.15
C VAL A 325 3.77 15.44 -3.84
N VAL A 326 3.25 16.32 -4.69
CA VAL A 326 1.90 16.87 -4.56
C VAL A 326 0.90 15.94 -5.24
N PHE A 327 -0.11 15.50 -4.50
CA PHE A 327 -1.19 14.66 -5.02
C PHE A 327 -2.50 15.44 -5.07
N ASP A 328 -3.11 15.52 -6.25
CA ASP A 328 -4.46 16.02 -6.47
C ASP A 328 -5.22 15.04 -7.38
N THR A 329 -6.29 14.41 -6.87
CA THR A 329 -7.06 13.43 -7.64
C THR A 329 -8.23 14.04 -8.42
N SER A 330 -8.44 15.36 -8.38
CA SER A 330 -9.62 16.02 -8.98
C SER A 330 -9.75 15.85 -10.50
N LYS A 331 -8.67 15.47 -11.18
CA LYS A 331 -8.64 15.20 -12.63
C LYS A 331 -8.50 13.73 -12.98
N ILE A 332 -8.34 12.85 -11.98
CA ILE A 332 -8.25 11.40 -12.20
C ILE A 332 -9.65 10.88 -12.53
N THR A 333 -9.77 10.24 -13.69
CA THR A 333 -11.00 9.59 -14.15
C THR A 333 -10.86 8.09 -14.04
N PHE A 334 -11.99 7.40 -13.86
CA PHE A 334 -12.04 5.95 -13.93
C PHE A 334 -12.46 5.52 -15.34
N PRO A 335 -11.66 4.71 -16.06
CA PRO A 335 -11.95 4.36 -17.46
C PRO A 335 -13.13 3.39 -17.62
N ASN A 336 -13.54 2.72 -16.54
CA ASN A 336 -14.70 1.82 -16.51
C ASN A 336 -15.85 2.47 -15.72
N LEU A 337 -16.95 1.74 -15.54
CA LEU A 337 -18.07 2.16 -14.71
C LEU A 337 -17.69 2.15 -13.23
N LEU A 338 -17.59 3.32 -12.59
CA LEU A 338 -17.12 3.43 -11.19
C LEU A 338 -18.00 2.63 -10.20
N LYS A 339 -19.32 2.56 -10.44
CA LYS A 339 -20.24 1.73 -9.63
C LYS A 339 -20.06 0.22 -9.81
N ASN A 340 -19.27 -0.25 -10.78
CA ASN A 340 -19.00 -1.67 -10.97
C ASN A 340 -17.97 -2.20 -9.95
N CYS A 341 -18.46 -2.58 -8.76
CA CYS A 341 -17.63 -3.09 -7.66
C CYS A 341 -16.79 -4.32 -8.05
N GLU A 342 -17.34 -5.17 -8.92
CA GLU A 342 -16.69 -6.40 -9.39
C GLU A 342 -15.47 -6.14 -10.28
N SER A 343 -15.21 -4.88 -10.67
CA SER A 343 -13.98 -4.48 -11.35
C SER A 343 -12.74 -4.66 -10.48
N CYS A 344 -12.89 -4.75 -9.15
CA CYS A 344 -11.76 -4.91 -8.22
C CYS A 344 -12.01 -6.00 -7.17
N HIS A 345 -13.23 -6.07 -6.63
CA HIS A 345 -13.56 -7.00 -5.54
C HIS A 345 -13.55 -8.46 -6.01
N VAL A 346 -13.07 -9.38 -5.15
CA VAL A 346 -13.05 -10.82 -5.47
C VAL A 346 -14.44 -11.34 -5.79
N THR A 347 -14.55 -12.23 -6.79
CA THR A 347 -15.84 -12.74 -7.29
C THR A 347 -16.11 -14.23 -7.12
N THR A 348 -15.31 -14.92 -6.31
CA THR A 348 -15.37 -16.38 -6.16
C THR A 348 -15.68 -16.82 -4.72
N PRO A 349 -16.51 -17.87 -4.52
CA PRO A 349 -17.27 -18.61 -5.54
C PRO A 349 -18.35 -17.75 -6.22
N ALA A 350 -18.57 -18.00 -7.51
CA ALA A 350 -19.62 -17.31 -8.26
C ALA A 350 -21.01 -17.76 -7.79
N GLY A 351 -21.97 -16.83 -7.74
CA GLY A 351 -23.40 -17.17 -7.56
C GLY A 351 -23.91 -17.33 -6.12
N ILE A 352 -23.17 -16.87 -5.10
CA ILE A 352 -23.68 -16.70 -3.73
C ILE A 352 -23.51 -15.23 -3.36
N ASN A 353 -24.45 -14.69 -2.56
CA ASN A 353 -24.47 -13.44 -1.79
C ASN A 353 -23.28 -12.48 -1.94
N ARG A 354 -23.57 -11.16 -1.96
CA ARG A 354 -22.58 -10.08 -2.14
C ARG A 354 -21.20 -10.42 -1.60
N GLN A 355 -20.20 -10.36 -2.48
CA GLN A 355 -18.82 -10.60 -2.09
C GLN A 355 -18.29 -9.40 -1.28
N THR A 356 -16.99 -9.17 -1.29
CA THR A 356 -16.23 -8.41 -0.27
C THR A 356 -16.49 -6.89 -0.16
N TYR A 357 -17.62 -6.39 -0.67
CA TYR A 357 -18.09 -4.99 -0.71
C TYR A 357 -19.47 -4.81 -0.05
N LYS A 358 -19.76 -5.63 0.96
CA LYS A 358 -21.02 -5.60 1.71
C LYS A 358 -20.97 -4.62 2.89
N ALA A 359 -22.15 -4.16 3.33
CA ALA A 359 -22.29 -3.22 4.45
C ALA A 359 -22.19 -3.90 5.83
N ASP A 360 -22.39 -5.21 5.90
CA ASP A 360 -22.20 -6.05 7.09
C ASP A 360 -20.73 -6.46 7.24
N LEU A 361 -19.91 -5.57 7.77
CA LEU A 361 -18.50 -5.88 8.01
C LEU A 361 -18.32 -6.90 9.15
N PRO A 362 -17.30 -7.78 9.08
CA PRO A 362 -17.02 -8.72 10.16
C PRO A 362 -16.58 -7.99 11.44
N THR A 363 -16.70 -8.67 12.58
CA THR A 363 -16.14 -8.18 13.85
C THR A 363 -14.62 -8.02 13.74
N GLY A 364 -14.04 -6.98 14.35
CA GLY A 364 -12.59 -6.78 14.35
C GLY A 364 -12.06 -5.85 13.26
N VAL A 365 -12.95 -5.19 12.50
CA VAL A 365 -12.56 -4.14 11.55
C VAL A 365 -12.34 -2.83 12.31
N LEU A 366 -11.20 -2.19 12.08
CA LEU A 366 -10.85 -0.93 12.73
C LEU A 366 -11.37 0.29 11.94
N PRO A 367 -11.68 1.41 12.62
CA PRO A 367 -11.98 2.66 11.96
C PRO A 367 -10.73 3.20 11.24
N SER A 368 -10.96 3.91 10.13
CA SER A 368 -9.90 4.53 9.34
C SER A 368 -9.48 5.86 9.96
N THR A 369 -8.18 6.07 10.22
CA THR A 369 -7.65 7.37 10.61
C THR A 369 -7.67 8.31 9.40
N ALA A 370 -8.46 9.38 9.49
CA ALA A 370 -8.52 10.45 8.51
C ALA A 370 -7.44 11.50 8.79
N VAL A 371 -7.27 11.89 10.05
CA VAL A 371 -6.24 12.82 10.51
C VAL A 371 -5.54 12.28 11.75
N THR A 372 -4.21 12.21 11.73
CA THR A 372 -3.39 11.89 12.90
C THR A 372 -3.13 13.17 13.68
N THR A 373 -3.53 13.22 14.95
CA THR A 373 -3.37 14.40 15.80
C THR A 373 -3.35 14.03 17.27
N ASN A 374 -2.56 14.76 18.06
CA ASN A 374 -2.60 14.69 19.52
C ASN A 374 -3.58 15.71 20.14
N GLY A 375 -4.26 16.53 19.32
CA GLY A 375 -5.20 17.56 19.78
C GLY A 375 -4.56 18.92 20.09
N ALA A 376 -3.24 19.03 19.94
CA ALA A 376 -2.47 20.24 20.25
C ALA A 376 -1.36 20.47 19.19
N ILE A 377 -1.70 20.35 17.90
CA ILE A 377 -0.75 20.60 16.80
C ILE A 377 -0.57 22.12 16.63
N VAL A 378 0.61 22.63 16.98
CA VAL A 378 1.00 24.04 16.79
C VAL A 378 2.15 24.17 15.79
N THR A 379 3.01 23.16 15.71
CA THR A 379 4.19 23.12 14.86
C THR A 379 4.21 21.85 14.00
N THR A 380 5.03 21.86 12.93
CA THR A 380 5.26 20.68 12.09
C THR A 380 5.94 19.53 12.85
N ALA A 381 6.71 19.84 13.91
CA ALA A 381 7.30 18.85 14.82
C ALA A 381 6.23 18.11 15.65
N ASP A 382 5.14 18.76 16.03
CA ASP A 382 4.02 18.12 16.75
C ASP A 382 3.33 17.05 15.89
N VAL A 383 3.28 17.25 14.58
CA VAL A 383 2.76 16.27 13.61
C VAL A 383 3.64 15.03 13.59
N ASN A 384 4.95 15.21 13.50
CA ASN A 384 5.91 14.10 13.52
C ASN A 384 5.85 13.32 14.84
N THR A 385 5.73 14.03 15.96
CA THR A 385 5.53 13.43 17.29
C THR A 385 4.24 12.62 17.35
N SER A 386 3.13 13.15 16.80
CA SER A 386 1.83 12.45 16.79
C SER A 386 1.82 11.19 15.92
N ARG A 387 2.70 11.11 14.92
CA ARG A 387 2.86 9.98 13.99
C ARG A 387 3.90 8.96 14.45
N SER A 388 4.61 9.21 15.55
CA SER A 388 5.66 8.33 16.03
C SER A 388 5.09 7.10 16.76
N GLY A 389 5.84 6.00 16.74
CA GLY A 389 5.34 4.65 17.04
C GLY A 389 4.50 4.53 18.30
N ALA A 390 5.07 4.83 19.47
CA ALA A 390 4.36 4.72 20.74
C ALA A 390 3.16 5.68 20.88
N ASN A 391 3.16 6.78 20.11
CA ASN A 391 2.09 7.76 20.14
C ASN A 391 0.91 7.36 19.25
N LEU A 392 1.12 6.50 18.24
CA LEU A 392 0.12 6.09 17.27
C LEU A 392 -0.59 4.77 17.67
N PRO A 393 -1.93 4.70 17.61
CA PRO A 393 -2.86 5.81 17.32
C PRO A 393 -2.98 6.78 18.50
N ASN A 394 -3.56 7.97 18.29
CA ASN A 394 -3.90 8.92 19.35
C ASN A 394 -5.39 8.83 19.70
N ALA A 395 -5.74 9.20 20.94
CA ALA A 395 -7.14 9.30 21.38
C ALA A 395 -7.89 10.43 20.68
N THR A 396 -7.16 11.43 20.21
CA THR A 396 -7.67 12.61 19.51
C THR A 396 -7.59 12.50 17.99
N ASP A 397 -7.01 11.42 17.44
CA ASP A 397 -7.04 11.16 15.99
C ASP A 397 -8.46 11.31 15.45
N MET A 398 -8.61 11.98 14.32
CA MET A 398 -9.91 12.04 13.65
C MET A 398 -10.07 10.77 12.83
N VAL A 399 -11.11 10.01 13.13
CA VAL A 399 -11.39 8.71 12.54
C VAL A 399 -12.77 8.70 11.88
N THR A 400 -12.92 7.78 10.94
CA THR A 400 -14.21 7.47 10.31
C THR A 400 -14.54 6.00 10.56
N ALA A 401 -15.80 5.71 10.91
CA ALA A 401 -16.24 4.35 11.22
C ALA A 401 -16.04 3.39 10.01
N PRO A 402 -15.86 2.09 10.25
CA PRO A 402 -15.45 1.13 9.23
C PRO A 402 -16.30 1.08 7.94
N VAL A 403 -17.63 1.08 8.04
CA VAL A 403 -18.55 1.03 6.89
C VAL A 403 -18.58 2.40 6.21
N ALA A 404 -18.78 3.47 6.98
CA ALA A 404 -18.82 4.84 6.50
C ALA A 404 -17.54 5.22 5.75
N ALA A 405 -16.36 4.77 6.21
CA ALA A 405 -15.08 4.99 5.56
C ALA A 405 -15.05 4.41 4.13
N ALA A 406 -15.65 3.23 3.93
CA ALA A 406 -15.73 2.62 2.60
C ALA A 406 -16.66 3.41 1.67
N CYS A 407 -17.78 3.94 2.20
CA CYS A 407 -18.81 4.65 1.44
C CYS A 407 -18.43 6.10 1.12
N VAL A 408 -17.96 6.86 2.12
CA VAL A 408 -17.59 8.29 2.00
C VAL A 408 -16.39 8.51 1.07
N SER A 409 -15.65 7.45 0.76
CA SER A 409 -14.56 7.51 -0.23
C SER A 409 -15.06 7.74 -1.66
N CYS A 410 -16.37 7.53 -1.93
CA CYS A 410 -17.03 7.91 -3.18
C CYS A 410 -18.24 8.85 -2.94
N HIS A 411 -18.98 8.68 -1.84
CA HIS A 411 -20.18 9.45 -1.50
C HIS A 411 -19.87 10.53 -0.45
N ASP A 412 -19.30 11.65 -0.88
CA ASP A 412 -18.75 12.67 0.01
C ASP A 412 -19.47 14.02 -0.03
N SER A 413 -20.68 14.07 -0.61
CA SER A 413 -21.52 15.26 -0.56
C SER A 413 -21.99 15.55 0.88
N ALA A 414 -22.29 16.81 1.18
CA ALA A 414 -22.75 17.22 2.52
C ALA A 414 -23.99 16.42 2.99
N VAL A 415 -24.93 16.16 2.08
CA VAL A 415 -26.14 15.37 2.37
C VAL A 415 -25.80 13.90 2.64
N ALA A 416 -24.90 13.29 1.86
CA ALA A 416 -24.46 11.92 2.08
C ALA A 416 -23.74 11.76 3.42
N VAL A 417 -22.85 12.70 3.76
CA VAL A 417 -22.16 12.75 5.06
C VAL A 417 -23.14 12.89 6.22
N ALA A 418 -24.13 13.78 6.11
CA ALA A 418 -25.17 13.95 7.13
C ALA A 418 -26.01 12.67 7.32
N HIS A 419 -26.38 12.01 6.21
CA HIS A 419 -27.08 10.73 6.25
C HIS A 419 -26.26 9.64 6.95
N MET A 420 -24.98 9.49 6.60
CA MET A 420 -24.10 8.50 7.22
C MET A 420 -23.91 8.77 8.72
N ASN A 421 -23.70 10.03 9.13
CA ASN A 421 -23.58 10.39 10.54
C ASN A 421 -24.87 10.10 11.32
N SER A 422 -26.03 10.36 10.73
CA SER A 422 -27.33 10.06 11.35
C SER A 422 -27.55 8.55 11.58
N ASN A 423 -26.79 7.69 10.89
CA ASN A 423 -26.84 6.23 11.00
C ASN A 423 -25.62 5.64 11.72
N GLY A 424 -24.90 6.45 12.52
CA GLY A 424 -23.78 6.00 13.34
C GLY A 424 -22.42 5.96 12.64
N GLY A 425 -22.30 6.51 11.42
CA GLY A 425 -21.08 6.46 10.61
C GLY A 425 -19.90 7.29 11.13
N ASN A 426 -20.11 8.20 12.09
CA ASN A 426 -19.07 8.94 12.81
C ASN A 426 -17.89 9.40 11.93
N ILE A 427 -18.16 10.21 10.91
CA ILE A 427 -17.18 10.65 9.92
C ILE A 427 -16.33 11.77 10.50
N SER A 428 -15.01 11.58 10.50
CA SER A 428 -14.04 12.54 11.01
C SER A 428 -14.39 13.01 12.43
N THR A 429 -14.56 12.05 13.35
CA THR A 429 -14.78 12.29 14.79
C THR A 429 -13.54 11.88 15.57
N SER A 430 -13.29 12.46 16.76
CA SER A 430 -12.12 12.06 17.55
C SER A 430 -12.23 10.58 17.94
N ARG A 431 -11.12 9.83 17.96
CA ARG A 431 -11.13 8.39 18.28
C ARG A 431 -11.79 8.10 19.62
N ALA A 432 -11.54 8.92 20.65
CA ALA A 432 -12.16 8.77 21.95
C ALA A 432 -13.70 8.94 21.92
N ALA A 433 -14.21 9.88 21.10
CA ALA A 433 -15.65 10.11 20.96
C ALA A 433 -16.32 9.12 19.99
N GLY A 434 -15.66 8.79 18.87
CA GLY A 434 -16.16 7.90 17.82
C GLY A 434 -16.14 6.42 18.19
N VAL A 435 -15.29 6.03 19.16
CA VAL A 435 -15.27 4.69 19.80
C VAL A 435 -16.07 4.74 21.13
N GLY A 436 -17.08 5.63 21.19
CA GLY A 436 -17.79 6.08 22.39
C GLY A 436 -17.96 5.05 23.50
N ASN A 437 -17.31 5.35 24.62
CA ASN A 437 -17.63 4.85 25.94
C ASN A 437 -18.94 5.52 26.38
N ILE A 438 -20.08 4.83 26.26
CA ILE A 438 -21.34 5.32 26.81
C ILE A 438 -21.35 5.00 28.32
N GLN A 439 -21.25 6.04 29.15
CA GLN A 439 -21.57 6.05 30.58
C GLN A 439 -21.08 4.84 31.41
N GLY A 440 -19.76 4.65 31.49
CA GLY A 440 -19.16 3.74 32.48
C GLY A 440 -19.41 2.24 32.24
N ILE A 441 -20.06 1.87 31.14
CA ILE A 441 -20.16 0.48 30.68
C ILE A 441 -19.06 0.28 29.64
N SER A 442 -18.03 -0.49 30.00
CA SER A 442 -17.03 -0.97 29.05
C SER A 442 -17.72 -1.93 28.06
N LEU A 443 -18.23 -1.36 26.97
CA LEU A 443 -18.80 -2.12 25.87
C LEU A 443 -17.66 -2.88 25.19
N ARG A 444 -17.68 -4.20 25.40
CA ARG A 444 -16.85 -5.14 24.65
C ARG A 444 -17.22 -4.97 23.16
N SER A 445 -16.35 -4.32 22.37
CA SER A 445 -16.47 -4.18 20.91
C SER A 445 -17.55 -3.21 20.37
N SER A 446 -17.46 -1.91 20.65
CA SER A 446 -18.28 -0.91 19.94
C SER A 446 -17.47 0.24 19.33
N VAL A 447 -17.21 0.14 18.02
CA VAL A 447 -17.49 1.26 17.12
C VAL A 447 -18.94 1.68 17.39
N ALA A 448 -19.30 2.96 17.37
CA ALA A 448 -20.72 3.32 17.30
C ALA A 448 -21.42 2.42 16.27
N ILE A 449 -22.53 1.79 16.67
CA ILE A 449 -23.15 0.73 15.86
C ILE A 449 -23.59 1.37 14.53
N GLU A 450 -22.83 1.11 13.48
CA GLU A 450 -23.20 1.53 12.14
C GLU A 450 -24.47 0.79 11.73
N GLN A 451 -25.57 1.53 11.60
CA GLN A 451 -26.87 0.96 11.25
C GLN A 451 -27.01 0.72 9.74
N CYS A 452 -25.94 0.95 8.97
CA CYS A 452 -25.90 0.86 7.52
C CYS A 452 -26.46 -0.48 7.00
N ALA A 453 -26.12 -1.59 7.65
CA ALA A 453 -26.55 -2.93 7.23
C ALA A 453 -28.08 -3.15 7.33
N LEU A 454 -28.82 -2.32 8.07
CA LEU A 454 -30.29 -2.42 8.14
C LEU A 454 -30.96 -2.07 6.80
N CYS A 455 -30.40 -1.11 6.07
CA CYS A 455 -30.94 -0.62 4.80
C CYS A 455 -30.07 -1.03 3.60
N HIS A 456 -28.75 -1.06 3.78
CA HIS A 456 -27.78 -1.39 2.75
C HIS A 456 -27.29 -2.83 2.85
N GLY A 457 -27.72 -3.62 3.83
CA GLY A 457 -27.44 -5.05 3.90
C GLY A 457 -28.08 -5.82 2.76
N GLU A 458 -27.72 -7.09 2.62
CA GLU A 458 -28.27 -7.97 1.60
C GLU A 458 -29.80 -8.11 1.70
N GLY A 459 -30.49 -7.99 0.57
CA GLY A 459 -31.94 -8.12 0.48
C GLY A 459 -32.71 -6.95 1.10
N LYS A 460 -32.02 -5.92 1.60
CA LYS A 460 -32.63 -4.74 2.23
C LYS A 460 -33.07 -3.71 1.19
N VAL A 461 -33.78 -2.69 1.67
CA VAL A 461 -34.46 -1.68 0.84
C VAL A 461 -33.52 -0.89 -0.07
N ALA A 462 -32.28 -0.67 0.35
CA ALA A 462 -31.24 0.05 -0.38
C ALA A 462 -29.98 -0.81 -0.54
N ASP A 463 -30.20 -2.10 -0.85
CA ASP A 463 -29.15 -3.09 -1.10
C ASP A 463 -28.01 -2.55 -1.99
N VAL A 464 -26.74 -2.59 -1.52
CA VAL A 464 -25.56 -2.09 -2.28
C VAL A 464 -25.43 -2.72 -3.66
N VAL A 465 -25.64 -4.04 -3.82
CA VAL A 465 -25.55 -4.68 -5.14
C VAL A 465 -26.66 -4.21 -6.05
N LYS A 466 -27.90 -4.08 -5.54
CA LYS A 466 -29.01 -3.58 -6.36
C LYS A 466 -28.82 -2.10 -6.72
N ALA A 467 -28.37 -1.28 -5.77
CA ALA A 467 -28.12 0.15 -5.97
C ALA A 467 -26.96 0.43 -6.93
N HIS A 468 -25.98 -0.47 -7.00
CA HIS A 468 -24.82 -0.38 -7.89
C HIS A 468 -24.89 -1.38 -9.05
N ALA A 469 -26.07 -1.95 -9.32
CA ALA A 469 -26.27 -2.89 -10.41
C ALA A 469 -25.85 -2.21 -11.73
N LYS A 470 -25.17 -3.00 -12.56
CA LYS A 470 -24.57 -2.56 -13.83
C LYS A 470 -25.63 -2.00 -14.75
#